data_AF-A0A814XZ32-F1
#
_entry.id   AF-A0A814XZ32-F1
#
_cell.length_a   1.000
_cell.length_b   1.000
_cell.length_c   1.000
_cell.angle_alpha   90.00
_cell.angle_beta   90.00
_cell.angle_gamma   90.00
#
_symmetry.space_group_name_H-M   'P 1'
#
loop_
_entity.id
_entity.type
_entity.pdbx_description
1 polymer ?
#
loop_
_entity_poly.entity_id
_entity_poly.type
_entity_poly.pdbx_seq_one_letter_code
_entity_poly.pdbx_strand_id
1 'polypeptide(L)'
;MDQGKEAIKHFTAYCRNNNSVSSITIDRFEKEYHAQLAIWWYTFPSDIYSMLNYGLRTLDADIIITMGFFLRDLHQLIQQLYEKQLSSYDEKSFVVYRGQGLMKTDFEILQKTKGGLMSFNNFLSTSKDKEVSLEFAGCASTKPNTVGILFTMSIDPCIKSTPFASIKNESYFNEEDEILFSMHTVFRVVAIKQIGNKNQLYQVELQLTSDDDQQLRLLTDWIREEASGTGLQRLGKLLIKIGQFNKAKELYNVLFEQTSDEGEKVFYYTQLGLVHYNQGDYEKAVWYYEQGLKIRQKILPSNHPDVASSYNNISSVYEKTGEYSKALASHEKAREILEKALPSNHPLLATSYNNIGMVYNNMGEYSKALSFCEKALEIREKTLLSNHPDLAQLYNNIGLLYYNMKDYSKALSFYEKAREIFEKTLPSNHPHLAISYNNIAGVYDNMKEYSKALLFYEKTLQIRQKALPSNHPELAQLYNNIGLLYYNMMDYSKALLFHERAQEIFEKTLPSSRHHLATSYYNIGLVYCNMKDYSKTLLYHEHALEILQSILPPIHLHIKDLKESIETVKRKL
;
A
#
# COMPACT_ATOMS: atom_id res chain seq x y z
N MET A 1 27.17 3.30 19.37
CA MET A 1 27.94 4.44 18.81
C MET A 1 28.37 4.18 17.37
N ASP A 2 28.67 2.93 16.96
CA ASP A 2 29.11 2.63 15.59
C ASP A 2 28.02 2.74 14.50
N GLN A 3 26.79 2.30 14.75
CA GLN A 3 25.70 2.35 13.75
C GLN A 3 25.35 3.77 13.26
N GLY A 4 25.53 4.80 14.11
CA GLY A 4 25.24 6.18 13.73
C GLY A 4 26.28 6.77 12.76
N LYS A 5 27.56 6.45 12.96
CA LYS A 5 28.65 6.91 12.09
C LYS A 5 28.59 6.24 10.71
N GLU A 6 28.19 4.98 10.67
CA GLU A 6 28.04 4.22 9.43
C GLU A 6 26.87 4.74 8.59
N ALA A 7 25.73 5.06 9.22
CA ALA A 7 24.59 5.66 8.54
C ALA A 7 24.91 7.04 7.94
N ILE A 8 25.67 7.89 8.65
CA ILE A 8 26.10 9.20 8.15
C ILE A 8 27.04 9.05 6.96
N LYS A 9 28.01 8.13 7.02
CA LYS A 9 28.90 7.84 5.89
C LYS A 9 28.15 7.32 4.67
N HIS A 10 27.16 6.46 4.88
CA HIS A 10 26.29 5.98 3.80
C HIS A 10 25.51 7.14 3.16
N PHE A 11 24.94 8.04 3.97
CA PHE A 11 24.26 9.24 3.48
C PHE A 11 25.18 10.19 2.71
N THR A 12 26.39 10.46 3.21
CA THR A 12 27.32 11.37 2.53
C THR A 12 27.82 10.77 1.21
N ALA A 13 28.05 9.45 1.16
CA ALA A 13 28.36 8.74 -0.08
C ALA A 13 27.20 8.81 -1.09
N TYR A 14 25.96 8.59 -0.64
CA TYR A 14 24.78 8.72 -1.49
C TYR A 14 24.66 10.14 -2.08
N CYS A 15 24.85 11.18 -1.27
CA CYS A 15 24.77 12.56 -1.74
C CYS A 15 25.87 12.91 -2.76
N ARG A 16 27.09 12.41 -2.54
CA ARG A 16 28.22 12.59 -3.48
C ARG A 16 27.97 11.90 -4.83
N ASN A 17 27.35 10.72 -4.82
CA ASN A 17 27.06 9.98 -6.06
C ASN A 17 25.93 10.61 -6.88
N ASN A 18 24.96 11.25 -6.22
CA ASN A 18 23.77 11.80 -6.88
C ASN A 18 23.83 13.31 -7.12
N ASN A 19 24.91 14.00 -6.75
CA ASN A 19 25.05 15.46 -6.79
C ASN A 19 23.85 16.20 -6.17
N SER A 20 23.24 15.62 -5.13
CA SER A 20 21.98 16.11 -4.56
C SER A 20 22.15 17.21 -3.51
N VAL A 21 23.35 17.37 -2.97
CA VAL A 21 23.70 18.34 -1.92
C VAL A 21 25.09 18.92 -2.23
N SER A 22 25.32 20.20 -1.93
CA SER A 22 26.64 20.81 -2.15
C SER A 22 27.77 20.07 -1.41
N SER A 23 28.93 19.86 -2.05
CA SER A 23 30.05 19.12 -1.47
C SER A 23 30.56 19.73 -0.16
N ILE A 24 30.51 21.06 -0.04
CA ILE A 24 30.90 21.80 1.17
C ILE A 24 29.93 21.48 2.32
N THR A 25 28.63 21.43 2.05
CA THR A 25 27.61 21.06 3.04
C THR A 25 27.78 19.61 3.47
N ILE A 26 28.08 18.68 2.54
CA ILE A 26 28.28 17.26 2.85
C ILE A 26 29.49 17.07 3.78
N ASP A 27 30.63 17.70 3.47
CA ASP A 27 31.85 17.55 4.26
C ASP A 27 31.70 18.16 5.67
N ARG A 28 30.93 19.24 5.78
CA ARG A 28 30.58 19.84 7.07
C ARG A 28 29.62 18.94 7.86
N PHE A 29 28.57 18.42 7.21
CA PHE A 29 27.61 17.51 7.82
C PHE A 29 28.30 16.25 8.36
N GLU A 30 29.19 15.63 7.58
CA GLU A 30 29.91 14.43 8.00
C GLU A 30 30.74 14.63 9.28
N LYS A 31 31.31 15.82 9.47
CA LYS A 31 32.16 16.16 10.63
C LYS A 31 31.38 16.65 11.84
N GLU A 32 30.38 17.50 11.60
CA GLU A 32 29.71 18.30 12.65
C GLU A 32 28.33 17.76 13.01
N TYR A 33 27.81 16.71 12.35
CA TYR A 33 26.45 16.23 12.60
C TYR A 33 26.16 15.96 14.08
N HIS A 34 27.03 15.24 14.77
CA HIS A 34 26.85 14.93 16.20
C HIS A 34 27.20 16.09 17.15
N ALA A 35 27.88 17.13 16.66
CA ALA A 35 28.17 18.33 17.45
C ALA A 35 26.97 19.29 17.51
N GLN A 36 26.02 19.16 16.59
CA GLN A 36 24.81 19.97 16.50
C GLN A 36 23.55 19.10 16.64
N LEU A 37 22.40 19.72 16.92
CA LEU A 37 21.12 19.01 16.98
C LEU A 37 20.57 18.77 15.57
N ALA A 38 19.77 17.70 15.37
CA ALA A 38 19.16 17.44 14.06
C ALA A 38 18.22 18.58 13.62
N ILE A 39 17.56 19.25 14.57
CA ILE A 39 16.71 20.43 14.33
C ILE A 39 17.52 21.60 13.76
N TRP A 40 18.76 21.79 14.23
CA TRP A 40 19.67 22.78 13.70
C TRP A 40 19.96 22.51 12.22
N TRP A 41 20.28 21.26 11.86
CA TRP A 41 20.50 20.88 10.47
C TRP A 41 19.24 20.94 9.60
N TYR A 42 18.06 20.73 10.20
CA TYR A 42 16.79 20.84 9.50
C TYR A 42 16.45 22.29 9.14
N THR A 43 16.84 23.25 9.99
CA THR A 43 16.62 24.70 9.78
C THR A 43 17.82 25.39 9.12
N PHE A 44 18.98 24.73 9.05
CA PHE A 44 20.18 25.25 8.42
C PHE A 44 19.95 25.44 6.91
N PRO A 45 20.23 26.64 6.35
CA PRO A 45 20.00 26.95 4.93
C PRO A 45 20.89 26.08 4.03
N SER A 46 20.36 24.91 3.65
CA SER A 46 21.05 23.87 2.91
C SER A 46 20.08 22.98 2.14
N ASP A 47 20.63 22.19 1.22
CA ASP A 47 19.84 21.26 0.42
C ASP A 47 19.30 20.06 1.22
N ILE A 48 19.72 19.88 2.48
CA ILE A 48 19.27 18.77 3.34
C ILE A 48 17.76 18.86 3.59
N TYR A 49 17.28 20.05 3.94
CA TYR A 49 15.84 20.31 4.11
C TYR A 49 15.07 20.02 2.81
N SER A 50 15.59 20.53 1.69
CA SER A 50 14.95 20.37 0.38
C SER A 50 14.90 18.92 -0.06
N MET A 51 16.00 18.18 0.11
CA MET A 51 16.10 16.76 -0.21
C MET A 51 15.15 15.92 0.66
N LEU A 52 15.10 16.17 1.97
CA LEU A 52 14.18 15.46 2.86
C LEU A 52 12.72 15.73 2.49
N ASN A 53 12.36 17.00 2.30
CA ASN A 53 10.99 17.38 1.93
C ASN A 53 10.58 16.85 0.56
N TYR A 54 11.52 16.78 -0.39
CA TYR A 54 11.30 16.13 -1.67
C TYR A 54 11.01 14.64 -1.46
N GLY A 55 11.89 13.91 -0.78
CA GLY A 55 11.74 12.48 -0.54
C GLY A 55 10.43 12.13 0.19
N LEU A 56 10.06 12.89 1.21
CA LEU A 56 8.81 12.69 1.94
C LEU A 56 7.57 13.04 1.09
N ARG A 57 7.62 14.06 0.22
CA ARG A 57 6.52 14.41 -0.67
C ARG A 57 6.32 13.43 -1.82
N THR A 58 7.41 12.93 -2.39
CA THR A 58 7.37 12.02 -3.55
C THR A 58 7.35 10.55 -3.14
N LEU A 59 7.49 10.27 -1.83
CA LEU A 59 7.65 8.93 -1.29
C LEU A 59 8.87 8.19 -1.91
N ASP A 60 9.94 8.93 -2.16
CA ASP A 60 11.19 8.39 -2.68
C ASP A 60 11.84 7.49 -1.62
N ALA A 61 11.74 6.18 -1.84
CA ALA A 61 12.22 5.18 -0.90
C ALA A 61 13.75 5.28 -0.66
N ASP A 62 14.54 5.67 -1.67
CA ASP A 62 16.00 5.76 -1.52
C ASP A 62 16.39 6.92 -0.61
N ILE A 63 15.75 8.08 -0.77
CA ILE A 63 15.96 9.23 0.10
C ILE A 63 15.47 8.92 1.51
N ILE A 64 14.27 8.36 1.66
CA ILE A 64 13.69 8.05 2.98
C ILE A 64 14.53 7.03 3.74
N ILE A 65 15.00 5.96 3.09
CA ILE A 65 15.86 4.94 3.72
C ILE A 65 17.20 5.56 4.11
N THR A 66 17.84 6.27 3.19
CA THR A 66 19.15 6.89 3.42
C THR A 66 19.09 7.94 4.54
N MET A 67 18.03 8.73 4.61
CA MET A 67 17.81 9.74 5.65
C MET A 67 17.07 9.18 6.88
N GLY A 68 16.87 7.87 6.99
CA GLY A 68 16.09 7.26 8.06
C GLY A 68 16.65 7.55 9.47
N PHE A 69 17.97 7.64 9.60
CA PHE A 69 18.61 8.05 10.86
C PHE A 69 18.25 9.51 11.22
N PHE A 70 18.28 10.42 10.24
CA PHE A 70 17.98 11.83 10.43
C PHE A 70 16.51 12.03 10.82
N LEU A 71 15.59 11.29 10.18
CA LEU A 71 14.17 11.26 10.52
C LEU A 71 13.94 10.82 11.97
N ARG A 72 14.60 9.72 12.38
CA ARG A 72 14.52 9.21 13.76
C ARG A 72 15.02 10.27 14.75
N ASP A 73 16.17 10.87 14.48
CA ASP A 73 16.80 11.83 15.40
C ASP A 73 15.94 13.11 15.53
N LEU A 74 15.31 13.57 14.44
CA LEU A 74 14.34 14.67 14.49
C LEU A 74 13.12 14.34 15.35
N HIS A 75 12.50 13.17 15.14
CA HIS A 75 11.35 12.75 15.96
C HIS A 75 11.70 12.64 17.44
N GLN A 76 12.87 12.07 17.77
CA GLN A 76 13.33 11.95 19.15
C GLN A 76 13.56 13.31 19.79
N LEU A 77 14.16 14.26 19.08
CA LEU A 77 14.40 15.61 19.61
C LEU A 77 13.10 16.37 19.82
N ILE A 78 12.15 16.30 18.88
CA ILE A 78 10.82 16.92 19.04
C ILE A 78 10.11 16.34 20.26
N GLN A 79 10.15 15.02 20.44
CA GLN A 79 9.57 14.35 21.62
C GLN A 79 10.22 14.83 22.93
N GLN A 80 11.55 14.88 22.98
CA GLN A 80 12.28 15.32 24.17
C GLN A 80 11.99 16.78 24.53
N LEU A 81 11.91 17.66 23.52
CA LEU A 81 11.55 19.07 23.74
C LEU A 81 10.09 19.21 24.16
N TYR A 82 9.18 18.45 23.56
CA TYR A 82 7.77 18.42 23.93
C TYR A 82 7.59 18.07 25.42
N GLU A 83 8.23 17.01 25.90
CA GLU A 83 8.18 16.59 27.30
C GLU A 83 8.75 17.63 28.26
N LYS A 84 9.83 18.32 27.88
CA LYS A 84 10.43 19.41 28.67
C LYS A 84 9.55 20.66 28.71
N GLN A 85 8.89 20.97 27.61
CA GLN A 85 8.07 22.17 27.45
C GLN A 85 6.63 21.97 27.95
N LEU A 86 6.21 20.74 28.23
CA LEU A 86 4.83 20.42 28.63
C LEU A 86 4.34 21.23 29.84
N SER A 87 5.22 21.54 30.79
CA SER A 87 4.93 22.36 31.98
C SER A 87 4.91 23.86 31.72
N SER A 88 5.42 24.31 30.56
CA SER A 88 5.50 25.72 30.18
C SER A 88 4.32 26.20 29.35
N TYR A 89 3.53 25.28 28.81
CA TYR A 89 2.25 25.61 28.20
C TYR A 89 1.20 25.73 29.32
N ASP A 90 0.76 26.96 29.60
CA ASP A 90 -0.49 27.17 30.34
C ASP A 90 -1.58 26.34 29.63
N GLU A 91 -2.54 25.75 30.35
CA GLU A 91 -3.63 24.91 29.82
C GLU A 91 -4.58 25.63 28.81
N LYS A 92 -4.17 26.79 28.29
CA LYS A 92 -4.84 27.59 27.29
C LYS A 92 -4.36 27.19 25.90
N SER A 93 -5.32 26.88 25.04
CA SER A 93 -5.08 26.68 23.61
C SER A 93 -4.39 27.90 22.98
N PHE A 94 -3.46 27.66 22.05
CA PHE A 94 -2.79 28.72 21.30
C PHE A 94 -2.94 28.49 19.78
N VAL A 95 -2.62 29.52 18.99
CA VAL A 95 -2.77 29.48 17.53
C VAL A 95 -1.41 29.64 16.86
N VAL A 96 -1.18 28.83 15.84
CA VAL A 96 0.00 28.92 14.96
C VAL A 96 -0.43 29.03 13.50
N TYR A 97 0.45 29.57 12.67
CA TYR A 97 0.17 29.90 11.28
C TYR A 97 1.20 29.25 10.35
N ARG A 98 0.75 28.92 9.15
CA ARG A 98 1.63 28.49 8.05
C ARG A 98 1.10 28.99 6.72
N GLY A 99 1.96 29.69 5.98
CA GLY A 99 1.70 30.07 4.60
C GLY A 99 2.29 29.09 3.60
N GLN A 100 1.50 28.64 2.62
CA GLN A 100 2.04 27.87 1.50
C GLN A 100 1.20 27.98 0.23
N GLY A 101 1.81 27.63 -0.89
CA GLY A 101 1.11 27.41 -2.15
C GLY A 101 0.54 26.00 -2.25
N LEU A 102 -0.64 25.88 -2.84
CA LEU A 102 -1.28 24.62 -3.18
C LEU A 102 -1.70 24.64 -4.65
N MET A 103 -1.61 23.51 -5.37
CA MET A 103 -2.15 23.45 -6.74
C MET A 103 -3.67 23.56 -6.71
N LYS A 104 -4.28 24.16 -7.75
CA LYS A 104 -5.75 24.30 -7.81
C LYS A 104 -6.49 22.97 -7.68
N THR A 105 -5.97 21.90 -8.30
CA THR A 105 -6.52 20.55 -8.20
C THR A 105 -6.52 20.01 -6.77
N ASP A 106 -5.43 20.23 -6.04
CA ASP A 106 -5.31 19.79 -4.64
C ASP A 106 -6.20 20.65 -3.72
N PHE A 107 -6.38 21.92 -4.06
CA PHE A 107 -7.30 22.81 -3.35
C PHE A 107 -8.76 22.38 -3.53
N GLU A 108 -9.17 21.93 -4.71
CA GLU A 108 -10.51 21.36 -4.93
C GLU A 108 -10.76 20.11 -4.08
N ILE A 109 -9.71 19.29 -3.87
CA ILE A 109 -9.77 18.14 -2.95
C ILE A 109 -9.93 18.65 -1.52
N LEU A 110 -9.12 19.63 -1.10
CA LEU A 110 -9.20 20.23 0.24
C LEU A 110 -10.57 20.85 0.54
N GLN A 111 -11.23 21.45 -0.46
CA GLN A 111 -12.58 21.99 -0.30
C GLN A 111 -13.62 20.90 0.00
N LYS A 112 -13.43 19.69 -0.56
CA LYS A 112 -14.30 18.53 -0.32
C LYS A 112 -14.04 17.86 1.02
N THR A 113 -12.91 18.12 1.68
CA THR A 113 -12.55 17.54 2.98
C THR A 113 -12.99 18.40 4.17
N LYS A 114 -13.87 19.39 3.98
CA LYS A 114 -14.44 20.16 5.10
C LYS A 114 -15.14 19.22 6.10
N GLY A 115 -14.76 19.29 7.36
CA GLY A 115 -15.22 18.38 8.41
C GLY A 115 -14.54 17.01 8.40
N GLY A 116 -13.54 16.79 7.54
CA GLY A 116 -12.67 15.61 7.52
C GLY A 116 -11.33 15.84 8.23
N LEU A 117 -10.47 14.83 8.14
CA LEU A 117 -9.10 14.85 8.68
C LEU A 117 -8.09 15.23 7.59
N MET A 118 -7.05 15.94 7.99
CA MET A 118 -5.92 16.36 7.16
C MET A 118 -4.62 16.16 7.94
N SER A 119 -3.63 15.53 7.32
CA SER A 119 -2.28 15.41 7.88
C SER A 119 -1.25 15.97 6.90
N PHE A 120 -0.11 16.38 7.43
CA PHE A 120 1.05 16.73 6.62
C PHE A 120 2.02 15.54 6.57
N ASN A 121 2.50 15.21 5.37
CA ASN A 121 3.45 14.11 5.16
C ASN A 121 4.88 14.46 5.59
N ASN A 122 5.14 15.72 5.96
CA ASN A 122 6.44 16.24 6.35
C ASN A 122 6.36 16.80 7.77
N PHE A 123 7.51 17.06 8.38
CA PHE A 123 7.57 17.89 9.59
C PHE A 123 6.96 19.25 9.29
N LEU A 124 6.07 19.69 10.16
CA LEU A 124 5.28 20.89 9.95
C LEU A 124 5.90 22.04 10.72
N SER A 125 6.64 22.88 10.02
CA SER A 125 7.13 24.16 10.52
C SER A 125 6.01 25.20 10.51
N THR A 126 5.82 25.90 11.62
CA THR A 126 4.77 26.91 11.80
C THR A 126 5.30 28.10 12.58
N SER A 127 4.73 29.28 12.34
CA SER A 127 5.08 30.51 13.06
C SER A 127 3.95 30.93 13.98
N LYS A 128 4.29 31.54 15.13
CA LYS A 128 3.31 32.27 15.94
C LYS A 128 2.91 33.61 15.31
N ASP A 129 3.69 34.10 14.34
CA ASP A 129 3.40 35.32 13.60
C ASP A 129 2.55 35.03 12.35
N LYS A 130 1.38 35.66 12.32
CA LYS A 130 0.43 35.56 11.20
C LYS A 130 0.95 36.28 9.95
N GLU A 131 1.65 37.41 10.10
CA GLU A 131 2.07 38.25 8.99
C GLU A 131 3.13 37.56 8.14
N VAL A 132 4.13 36.95 8.79
CA VAL A 132 5.16 36.13 8.14
C VAL A 132 4.50 35.04 7.29
N SER A 133 3.56 34.29 7.87
CA SER A 133 2.84 33.23 7.16
C SER A 133 1.96 33.78 6.02
N LEU A 134 1.36 34.95 6.19
CA LEU A 134 0.53 35.56 5.16
C LEU A 134 1.37 35.98 3.94
N GLU A 135 2.59 36.46 4.14
CA GLU A 135 3.52 36.81 3.07
C GLU A 135 3.88 35.58 2.21
N PHE A 136 4.22 34.45 2.85
CA PHE A 136 4.49 33.20 2.15
C PHE A 136 3.28 32.71 1.34
N ALA A 137 2.07 32.78 1.90
CA ALA A 137 0.84 32.43 1.19
C ALA A 137 0.57 33.40 0.00
N GLY A 138 0.82 34.69 0.21
CA GLY A 138 0.69 35.73 -0.81
C GLY A 138 1.63 35.50 -2.00
N CYS A 139 2.90 35.19 -1.75
CA CYS A 139 3.88 34.87 -2.79
C CYS A 139 3.49 33.65 -3.64
N ALA A 140 2.75 32.70 -3.09
CA ALA A 140 2.25 31.56 -3.86
C ALA A 140 1.03 31.90 -4.72
N SER A 141 0.21 32.87 -4.33
CA SER A 141 -0.98 33.30 -5.07
C SER A 141 -0.66 34.05 -6.38
N THR A 142 0.61 34.41 -6.61
CA THR A 142 1.05 35.07 -7.85
C THR A 142 1.47 34.09 -8.94
N LYS A 143 1.66 32.81 -8.59
CA LYS A 143 2.09 31.77 -9.53
C LYS A 143 0.89 31.19 -10.32
N PRO A 144 1.07 30.84 -11.60
CA PRO A 144 0.00 30.25 -12.39
C PRO A 144 -0.39 28.87 -11.84
N ASN A 145 -1.69 28.60 -11.83
CA ASN A 145 -2.28 27.32 -11.40
C ASN A 145 -2.10 26.94 -9.91
N THR A 146 -1.72 27.91 -9.07
CA THR A 146 -1.63 27.73 -7.62
C THR A 146 -2.59 28.65 -6.89
N VAL A 147 -2.87 28.30 -5.64
CA VAL A 147 -3.68 29.03 -4.69
C VAL A 147 -2.82 29.24 -3.44
N GLY A 148 -2.78 30.47 -2.93
CA GLY A 148 -2.16 30.78 -1.66
C GLY A 148 -3.06 30.34 -0.51
N ILE A 149 -2.52 29.57 0.43
CA ILE A 149 -3.24 29.08 1.59
C ILE A 149 -2.54 29.58 2.85
N LEU A 150 -3.30 30.26 3.71
CA LEU A 150 -2.94 30.53 5.09
C LEU A 150 -3.63 29.49 5.98
N PHE A 151 -2.86 28.53 6.49
CA PHE A 151 -3.35 27.65 7.53
C PHE A 151 -3.32 28.38 8.88
N THR A 152 -4.44 28.32 9.59
CA THR A 152 -4.59 28.79 10.98
C THR A 152 -4.90 27.58 11.83
N MET A 153 -3.95 27.17 12.67
CA MET A 153 -4.02 25.93 13.44
C MET A 153 -4.25 26.23 14.91
N SER A 154 -5.36 25.75 15.45
CA SER A 154 -5.67 25.82 16.89
C SER A 154 -5.08 24.59 17.58
N ILE A 155 -4.18 24.83 18.54
CA ILE A 155 -3.44 23.81 19.26
C ILE A 155 -3.95 23.76 20.69
N ASP A 156 -4.44 22.59 21.08
CA ASP A 156 -4.75 22.27 22.46
C ASP A 156 -3.58 21.46 23.06
N PRO A 157 -2.78 22.04 23.97
CA PRO A 157 -1.63 21.35 24.58
C PRO A 157 -2.03 20.17 25.48
N CYS A 158 -3.30 20.03 25.85
CA CYS A 158 -3.78 18.87 26.60
C CYS A 158 -3.79 17.58 25.75
N ILE A 159 -3.72 17.69 24.41
CA ILE A 159 -3.66 16.55 23.50
C ILE A 159 -2.26 15.94 23.51
N LYS A 160 -2.04 14.96 24.39
CA LYS A 160 -0.74 14.31 24.58
C LYS A 160 -0.31 13.38 23.45
N SER A 161 -1.21 13.01 22.53
CA SER A 161 -0.95 12.03 21.47
C SER A 161 -0.06 12.55 20.34
N THR A 162 0.09 13.88 20.21
CA THR A 162 0.85 14.49 19.11
C THR A 162 2.03 15.33 19.62
N PRO A 163 3.28 14.91 19.38
CA PRO A 163 4.45 15.68 19.77
C PRO A 163 4.67 16.90 18.88
N PHE A 164 4.87 18.06 19.51
CA PHE A 164 5.31 19.31 18.90
C PHE A 164 6.24 20.06 19.84
N ALA A 165 7.10 20.92 19.33
CA ALA A 165 8.01 21.69 20.16
C ALA A 165 8.23 23.09 19.62
N SER A 166 8.41 24.05 20.52
CA SER A 166 9.07 25.30 20.18
C SER A 166 10.54 25.02 19.95
N ILE A 167 11.06 25.45 18.81
CA ILE A 167 12.44 25.20 18.39
C ILE A 167 13.30 26.46 18.37
N LYS A 168 12.81 27.56 18.97
CA LYS A 168 13.48 28.86 18.98
C LYS A 168 14.93 28.81 19.48
N ASN A 169 15.24 27.96 20.46
CA ASN A 169 16.58 27.87 21.04
C ASN A 169 17.47 26.83 20.35
N GLU A 170 16.88 25.98 19.52
CA GLU A 170 17.50 24.81 18.91
C GLU A 170 17.65 24.93 17.39
N SER A 171 16.93 25.89 16.77
CA SER A 171 16.99 26.20 15.35
C SER A 171 18.25 26.98 15.00
N TYR A 172 18.57 27.01 13.70
CA TYR A 172 19.60 27.89 13.16
C TYR A 172 19.18 29.37 13.24
N PHE A 173 17.88 29.64 13.08
CA PHE A 173 17.27 30.98 13.17
C PHE A 173 16.67 31.21 14.56
N ASN A 174 17.50 31.66 15.50
CA ASN A 174 17.14 31.84 16.91
C ASN A 174 16.19 33.02 17.21
N GLU A 175 15.90 33.85 16.20
CA GLU A 175 14.99 34.98 16.31
C GLU A 175 13.52 34.60 16.06
N GLU A 176 13.27 33.49 15.37
CA GLU A 176 11.91 33.08 14.98
C GLU A 176 11.22 32.24 16.07
N ASP A 177 10.00 32.63 16.44
CA ASP A 177 9.13 31.87 17.35
C ASP A 177 8.41 30.75 16.57
N GLU A 178 9.20 29.74 16.22
CA GLU A 178 8.78 28.60 15.40
C GLU A 178 8.31 27.42 16.28
N ILE A 179 7.18 26.82 15.89
CA ILE A 179 6.68 25.56 16.43
C ILE A 179 6.81 24.49 15.34
N LEU A 180 7.57 23.44 15.65
CA LEU A 180 7.79 22.30 14.77
C LEU A 180 6.96 21.11 15.24
N PHE A 181 6.09 20.59 14.38
CA PHE A 181 5.35 19.36 14.64
C PHE A 181 6.04 18.16 14.02
N SER A 182 5.91 17.02 14.71
CA SER A 182 6.30 15.73 14.17
C SER A 182 5.47 15.34 12.93
N MET A 183 6.05 14.50 12.06
CA MET A 183 5.32 13.96 10.90
C MET A 183 4.02 13.27 11.31
N HIS A 184 3.05 13.26 10.41
CA HIS A 184 1.73 12.62 10.60
C HIS A 184 0.86 13.24 11.69
N THR A 185 1.19 14.46 12.14
CA THR A 185 0.26 15.26 12.92
C THR A 185 -1.05 15.45 12.14
N VAL A 186 -2.16 15.11 12.77
CA VAL A 186 -3.49 15.15 12.16
C VAL A 186 -4.28 16.34 12.70
N PHE A 187 -4.95 17.02 11.77
CA PHE A 187 -5.83 18.15 12.04
C PHE A 187 -7.21 17.91 11.44
N ARG A 188 -8.24 18.44 12.09
CA ARG A 188 -9.60 18.50 11.56
C ARG A 188 -9.76 19.80 10.78
N VAL A 189 -10.30 19.70 9.56
CA VAL A 189 -10.59 20.87 8.71
C VAL A 189 -11.90 21.48 9.17
N VAL A 190 -11.82 22.59 9.92
CA VAL A 190 -12.99 23.26 10.52
C VAL A 190 -13.70 24.14 9.50
N ALA A 191 -12.93 25.02 8.84
CA ALA A 191 -13.48 25.96 7.88
C ALA A 191 -12.47 26.33 6.81
N ILE A 192 -12.99 26.74 5.65
CA ILE A 192 -12.21 27.28 4.54
C ILE A 192 -12.89 28.59 4.15
N LYS A 193 -12.14 29.69 4.19
CA LYS A 193 -12.63 31.06 3.94
C LYS A 193 -11.72 31.73 2.91
N GLN A 194 -12.26 32.56 2.05
CA GLN A 194 -11.44 33.37 1.14
C GLN A 194 -10.95 34.63 1.87
N ILE A 195 -9.67 35.02 1.69
CA ILE A 195 -9.10 36.22 2.32
C ILE A 195 -9.00 37.35 1.27
N GLY A 196 -9.78 38.40 1.48
CA GLY A 196 -9.73 39.64 0.68
C GLY A 196 -10.22 39.50 -0.76
N ASN A 197 -9.97 40.53 -1.58
CA ASN A 197 -10.44 40.63 -2.97
C ASN A 197 -9.52 39.91 -3.98
N LYS A 198 -8.47 39.22 -3.53
CA LYS A 198 -7.58 38.44 -4.40
C LYS A 198 -8.22 37.06 -4.62
N ASN A 199 -8.54 36.71 -5.87
CA ASN A 199 -9.24 35.47 -6.25
C ASN A 199 -8.48 34.15 -5.95
N GLN A 200 -7.30 34.20 -5.32
CA GLN A 200 -6.42 33.05 -5.13
C GLN A 200 -5.78 32.97 -3.74
N LEU A 201 -6.35 33.62 -2.71
CA LEU A 201 -5.85 33.54 -1.33
C LEU A 201 -6.96 33.08 -0.37
N TYR A 202 -6.70 32.01 0.39
CA TYR A 202 -7.67 31.41 1.29
C TYR A 202 -7.09 31.14 2.67
N GLN A 203 -7.94 31.25 3.69
CA GLN A 203 -7.69 30.81 5.06
C GLN A 203 -8.28 29.42 5.26
N VAL A 204 -7.49 28.52 5.82
CA VAL A 204 -7.96 27.19 6.22
C VAL A 204 -7.78 27.06 7.73
N GLU A 205 -8.89 26.92 8.44
CA GLU A 205 -8.92 26.74 9.88
C GLU A 205 -8.81 25.26 10.20
N LEU A 206 -7.76 24.93 10.95
CA LEU A 206 -7.40 23.59 11.37
C LEU A 206 -7.44 23.50 12.89
N GLN A 207 -7.93 22.37 13.40
CA GLN A 207 -7.91 22.07 14.83
C GLN A 207 -7.10 20.79 15.06
N LEU A 208 -6.14 20.82 15.98
CA LEU A 208 -5.38 19.62 16.36
C LEU A 208 -6.35 18.56 16.94
N THR A 209 -6.24 17.31 16.47
CA THR A 209 -7.12 16.21 16.89
C THR A 209 -6.42 15.24 17.82
N SER A 210 -7.18 14.64 18.75
CA SER A 210 -6.73 13.55 19.63
C SER A 210 -7.21 12.18 19.15
N ASP A 211 -6.70 11.12 19.77
CA ASP A 211 -7.11 9.73 19.51
C ASP A 211 -8.58 9.43 19.86
N ASP A 212 -9.29 10.35 20.53
CA ASP A 212 -10.71 10.23 20.84
C ASP A 212 -11.62 10.49 19.63
N ASP A 213 -11.06 11.06 18.55
CA ASP A 213 -11.75 11.25 17.29
C ASP A 213 -12.03 9.88 16.63
N GLN A 214 -13.31 9.53 16.46
CA GLN A 214 -13.72 8.21 15.97
C GLN A 214 -13.09 7.84 14.61
N GLN A 215 -12.93 8.81 13.69
CA GLN A 215 -12.33 8.56 12.38
C GLN A 215 -10.82 8.34 12.51
N LEU A 216 -10.16 9.13 13.36
CA LEU A 216 -8.73 8.97 13.63
C LEU A 216 -8.45 7.66 14.36
N ARG A 217 -9.28 7.26 15.32
CA ARG A 217 -9.13 6.00 16.05
C ARG A 217 -9.21 4.79 15.13
N LEU A 218 -10.21 4.71 14.26
CA LEU A 218 -10.33 3.63 13.28
C LEU A 218 -9.13 3.58 12.34
N LEU A 219 -8.65 4.75 11.88
CA LEU A 219 -7.47 4.85 11.05
C LEU A 219 -6.20 4.40 11.80
N THR A 220 -6.04 4.83 13.05
CA THR A 220 -4.90 4.49 13.90
C THR A 220 -4.89 3.02 14.26
N ASP A 221 -6.04 2.43 14.57
CA ASP A 221 -6.17 1.00 14.85
C ASP A 221 -5.82 0.17 13.60
N TRP A 222 -6.32 0.57 12.43
CA TRP A 222 -5.95 -0.06 11.15
C TRP A 222 -4.44 0.09 10.86
N ILE A 223 -3.87 1.30 11.00
CA ILE A 223 -2.43 1.51 10.84
C ILE A 223 -1.66 0.67 11.86
N ARG A 224 -2.10 0.57 13.11
CA ARG A 224 -1.42 -0.17 14.17
C ARG A 224 -1.42 -1.66 13.91
N GLU A 225 -2.54 -2.22 13.45
CA GLU A 225 -2.61 -3.60 12.97
C GLU A 225 -1.62 -3.80 11.82
N GLU A 226 -1.63 -2.89 10.85
CA GLU A 226 -0.80 -3.00 9.64
C GLU A 226 0.68 -2.67 9.83
N ALA A 227 1.02 -1.93 10.88
CA ALA A 227 2.36 -1.44 11.21
C ALA A 227 3.00 -2.16 12.41
N SER A 228 2.37 -3.21 12.91
CA SER A 228 2.86 -3.99 14.05
C SER A 228 4.27 -4.58 13.81
N GLY A 229 5.18 -4.45 14.77
CA GLY A 229 6.55 -5.01 14.75
C GLY A 229 7.64 -4.05 15.23
N THR A 230 8.89 -4.52 15.32
CA THR A 230 10.06 -3.64 15.59
C THR A 230 10.34 -2.74 14.38
N GLY A 231 11.03 -1.61 14.56
CA GLY A 231 11.19 -0.58 13.52
C GLY A 231 11.70 -1.11 12.16
N LEU A 232 12.69 -2.01 12.16
CA LEU A 232 13.23 -2.60 10.95
C LEU A 232 12.35 -3.72 10.38
N GLN A 233 11.68 -4.52 11.23
CA GLN A 233 10.69 -5.51 10.78
C GLN A 233 9.51 -4.82 10.09
N ARG A 234 9.07 -3.69 10.64
CA ARG A 234 8.03 -2.84 10.03
C ARG A 234 8.48 -2.31 8.68
N LEU A 235 9.71 -1.78 8.58
CA LEU A 235 10.26 -1.32 7.31
C LEU A 235 10.26 -2.44 6.27
N GLY A 236 10.68 -3.64 6.62
CA GLY A 236 10.65 -4.80 5.73
C GLY A 236 9.24 -5.13 5.23
N LYS A 237 8.23 -5.15 6.12
CA LYS A 237 6.82 -5.37 5.73
C LYS A 237 6.33 -4.29 4.76
N LEU A 238 6.66 -3.03 5.04
CA LEU A 238 6.29 -1.91 4.17
C LEU A 238 6.95 -2.01 2.80
N LEU A 239 8.24 -2.37 2.74
CA LEU A 239 8.97 -2.60 1.48
C LEU A 239 8.30 -3.68 0.63
N ILE A 240 7.85 -4.78 1.24
CA ILE A 240 7.05 -5.80 0.53
C ILE A 240 5.76 -5.19 -0.02
N LYS A 241 5.01 -4.43 0.78
CA LYS A 241 3.73 -3.84 0.37
C LYS A 241 3.87 -2.86 -0.80
N ILE A 242 4.93 -2.06 -0.82
CA ILE A 242 5.18 -1.12 -1.93
C ILE A 242 5.86 -1.77 -3.14
N GLY A 243 6.02 -3.10 -3.15
CA GLY A 243 6.62 -3.86 -4.24
C GLY A 243 8.16 -3.84 -4.29
N GLN A 244 8.83 -3.29 -3.27
CA GLN A 244 10.28 -3.19 -3.17
C GLN A 244 10.90 -4.49 -2.60
N PHE A 245 10.65 -5.61 -3.28
CA PHE A 245 11.00 -6.96 -2.80
C PHE A 245 12.51 -7.18 -2.60
N ASN A 246 13.36 -6.61 -3.46
CA ASN A 246 14.81 -6.76 -3.33
C ASN A 246 15.35 -6.09 -2.06
N LYS A 247 14.92 -4.85 -1.78
CA LYS A 247 15.28 -4.13 -0.56
C LYS A 247 14.74 -4.83 0.69
N ALA A 248 13.50 -5.33 0.63
CA ALA A 248 12.93 -6.13 1.72
C ALA A 248 13.78 -7.37 2.01
N LYS A 249 14.22 -8.08 0.96
CA LYS A 249 15.08 -9.27 1.06
C LYS A 249 16.42 -8.95 1.72
N GLU A 250 17.11 -7.92 1.25
CA GLU A 250 18.40 -7.49 1.80
C GLU A 250 18.27 -7.16 3.28
N LEU A 251 17.25 -6.37 3.63
CA LEU A 251 16.97 -6.01 5.02
C LEU A 251 16.72 -7.25 5.89
N TYR A 252 15.86 -8.17 5.44
CA TYR A 252 15.56 -9.36 6.23
C TYR A 252 16.72 -10.35 6.32
N ASN A 253 17.60 -10.44 5.32
CA ASN A 253 18.82 -11.24 5.41
C ASN A 253 19.79 -10.68 6.46
N VAL A 254 19.99 -9.36 6.48
CA VAL A 254 20.83 -8.71 7.51
C VAL A 254 20.25 -8.94 8.91
N LEU A 255 18.94 -8.78 9.09
CA LEU A 255 18.27 -9.03 10.37
C LEU A 255 18.33 -10.50 10.77
N PHE A 256 18.23 -11.42 9.80
CA PHE A 256 18.32 -12.85 10.03
C PHE A 256 19.71 -13.27 10.52
N GLU A 257 20.78 -12.72 9.93
CA GLU A 257 22.16 -12.99 10.36
C GLU A 257 22.48 -12.44 11.76
N GLN A 258 21.82 -11.36 12.16
CA GLN A 258 22.04 -10.72 13.46
C GLN A 258 21.26 -11.36 14.60
N THR A 259 20.19 -12.12 14.32
CA THR A 259 19.36 -12.71 15.38
C THR A 259 19.87 -14.07 15.85
N SER A 260 19.93 -14.26 17.16
CA SER A 260 20.19 -15.57 17.78
C SER A 260 18.89 -16.27 18.20
N ASP A 261 17.75 -15.57 18.20
CA ASP A 261 16.48 -16.08 18.73
C ASP A 261 15.76 -16.96 17.69
N GLU A 262 15.40 -18.18 18.07
CA GLU A 262 14.73 -19.13 17.18
C GLU A 262 13.30 -18.67 16.81
N GLY A 263 12.61 -17.95 17.70
CA GLY A 263 11.28 -17.40 17.42
C GLY A 263 11.33 -16.27 16.39
N GLU A 264 12.30 -15.36 16.51
CA GLU A 264 12.55 -14.31 15.51
C GLU A 264 12.99 -14.88 14.16
N LYS A 265 13.82 -15.93 14.14
CA LYS A 265 14.19 -16.62 12.89
C LYS A 265 12.98 -17.13 12.14
N VAL A 266 11.96 -17.66 12.83
CA VAL A 266 10.69 -18.06 12.20
C VAL A 266 9.99 -16.88 11.52
N PHE A 267 9.97 -15.71 12.17
CA PHE A 267 9.41 -14.50 11.58
C PHE A 267 10.17 -14.14 10.29
N TYR A 268 11.50 -14.08 10.33
CA TYR A 268 12.30 -13.75 9.16
C TYR A 268 12.18 -14.77 8.03
N TYR A 269 12.15 -16.08 8.33
CA TYR A 269 11.84 -17.10 7.33
C TYR A 269 10.46 -16.92 6.71
N THR A 270 9.46 -16.55 7.51
CA THR A 270 8.11 -16.25 6.98
C THR A 270 8.13 -15.04 6.06
N GLN A 271 8.85 -13.98 6.42
CA GLN A 271 8.96 -12.77 5.60
C GLN A 271 9.77 -13.01 4.32
N LEU A 272 10.90 -13.72 4.39
CA LEU A 272 11.69 -14.11 3.21
C LEU A 272 10.90 -15.03 2.28
N GLY A 273 10.16 -15.99 2.83
CA GLY A 273 9.23 -16.81 2.06
C GLY A 273 8.18 -15.97 1.33
N LEU A 274 7.63 -14.95 2.00
CA LEU A 274 6.67 -14.01 1.39
C LEU A 274 7.32 -13.16 0.30
N VAL A 275 8.56 -12.71 0.49
CA VAL A 275 9.32 -11.98 -0.54
C VAL A 275 9.49 -12.87 -1.78
N HIS A 276 9.98 -14.10 -1.61
CA HIS A 276 10.17 -15.05 -2.72
C HIS A 276 8.86 -15.42 -3.40
N TYR A 277 7.79 -15.62 -2.64
CA TYR A 277 6.45 -15.86 -3.18
C TYR A 277 5.99 -14.70 -4.07
N ASN A 278 6.13 -13.46 -3.60
CA ASN A 278 5.78 -12.29 -4.42
C ASN A 278 6.70 -12.12 -5.63
N GLN A 279 7.98 -12.51 -5.54
CA GLN A 279 8.90 -12.50 -6.68
C GLN A 279 8.63 -13.61 -7.71
N GLY A 280 7.74 -14.56 -7.41
CA GLY A 280 7.47 -15.73 -8.26
C GLY A 280 8.50 -16.86 -8.12
N ASP A 281 9.42 -16.77 -7.14
CA ASP A 281 10.38 -17.83 -6.82
C ASP A 281 9.76 -18.81 -5.82
N TYR A 282 8.76 -19.55 -6.32
CA TYR A 282 7.89 -20.40 -5.50
C TYR A 282 8.65 -21.55 -4.83
N GLU A 283 9.70 -22.10 -5.46
CA GLU A 283 10.53 -23.15 -4.86
C GLU A 283 11.24 -22.64 -3.61
N LYS A 284 11.87 -21.45 -3.68
CA LYS A 284 12.48 -20.84 -2.49
C LYS A 284 11.45 -20.43 -1.47
N ALA A 285 10.28 -19.96 -1.89
CA ALA A 285 9.19 -19.62 -0.98
C ALA A 285 8.78 -20.82 -0.11
N VAL A 286 8.55 -21.99 -0.75
CA VAL A 286 8.27 -23.25 -0.03
C VAL A 286 9.42 -23.59 0.91
N TRP A 287 10.67 -23.54 0.44
CA TRP A 287 11.83 -23.85 1.27
C TRP A 287 11.88 -23.00 2.54
N TYR A 288 11.71 -21.68 2.42
CA TYR A 288 11.70 -20.75 3.55
C TYR A 288 10.55 -21.04 4.54
N TYR A 289 9.34 -21.28 4.03
CA TYR A 289 8.21 -21.64 4.87
C TYR A 289 8.39 -22.99 5.57
N GLU A 290 9.01 -23.97 4.91
CA GLU A 290 9.37 -25.26 5.52
C GLU A 290 10.44 -25.12 6.61
N GLN A 291 11.45 -24.26 6.45
CA GLN A 291 12.42 -24.00 7.51
C GLN A 291 11.75 -23.37 8.74
N GLY A 292 10.87 -22.38 8.53
CA GLY A 292 10.07 -21.79 9.61
C GLY A 292 9.15 -22.81 10.29
N LEU A 293 8.52 -23.71 9.51
CA LEU A 293 7.69 -24.79 10.04
C LEU A 293 8.50 -25.76 10.91
N LYS A 294 9.70 -26.16 10.49
CA LYS A 294 10.58 -27.07 11.27
C LYS A 294 10.93 -26.49 12.64
N ILE A 295 11.25 -25.19 12.70
CA ILE A 295 11.53 -24.53 13.98
C ILE A 295 10.27 -24.47 14.84
N ARG A 296 9.11 -24.08 14.27
CA ARG A 296 7.83 -24.08 15.00
C ARG A 296 7.48 -25.44 15.57
N GLN A 297 7.65 -26.52 14.80
CA GLN A 297 7.42 -27.89 15.27
C GLN A 297 8.36 -28.32 16.40
N LYS A 298 9.55 -27.71 16.51
CA LYS A 298 10.52 -27.98 17.58
C LYS A 298 10.18 -27.21 18.87
N ILE A 299 9.73 -25.96 18.75
CA ILE A 299 9.55 -25.05 19.90
C ILE A 299 8.10 -24.92 20.37
N LEU A 300 7.12 -25.36 19.58
CA LEU A 300 5.68 -25.28 19.89
C LEU A 300 5.05 -26.68 19.94
N PRO A 301 3.96 -26.85 20.71
CA PRO A 301 3.12 -28.03 20.64
C PRO A 301 2.60 -28.30 19.21
N SER A 302 2.40 -29.57 18.87
CA SER A 302 1.96 -29.97 17.52
C SER A 302 0.57 -29.45 17.14
N ASN A 303 -0.28 -29.13 18.11
CA ASN A 303 -1.58 -28.50 17.91
C ASN A 303 -1.53 -26.96 17.99
N HIS A 304 -0.37 -26.32 18.04
CA HIS A 304 -0.32 -24.85 18.16
C HIS A 304 -0.80 -24.16 16.87
N PRO A 305 -1.65 -23.11 16.94
CA PRO A 305 -2.17 -22.40 15.75
C PRO A 305 -1.08 -21.89 14.79
N ASP A 306 0.09 -21.49 15.30
CA ASP A 306 1.21 -21.05 14.45
C ASP A 306 1.78 -22.16 13.55
N VAL A 307 1.67 -23.42 13.96
CA VAL A 307 2.03 -24.58 13.11
C VAL A 307 1.05 -24.67 11.94
N ALA A 308 -0.25 -24.45 12.20
CA ALA A 308 -1.27 -24.37 11.14
C ALA A 308 -1.02 -23.19 10.19
N SER A 309 -0.63 -22.02 10.71
CA SER A 309 -0.26 -20.85 9.90
C SER A 309 0.89 -21.14 8.93
N SER A 310 1.89 -21.92 9.34
CA SER A 310 2.96 -22.38 8.44
C SER A 310 2.43 -23.26 7.31
N TYR A 311 1.54 -24.22 7.61
CA TYR A 311 0.92 -25.04 6.58
C TYR A 311 0.08 -24.22 5.62
N ASN A 312 -0.67 -23.22 6.10
CA ASN A 312 -1.43 -22.31 5.25
C ASN A 312 -0.52 -21.54 4.27
N ASN A 313 0.62 -21.03 4.73
CA ASN A 313 1.58 -20.33 3.85
C ASN A 313 2.11 -21.26 2.74
N ILE A 314 2.50 -22.49 3.09
CA ILE A 314 2.95 -23.50 2.11
C ILE A 314 1.83 -23.80 1.11
N SER A 315 0.60 -23.93 1.61
CA SER A 315 -0.59 -24.22 0.78
C SER A 315 -0.84 -23.13 -0.25
N SER A 316 -0.71 -21.85 0.13
CA SER A 316 -0.85 -20.71 -0.79
C SER A 316 0.19 -20.74 -1.90
N VAL A 317 1.42 -21.23 -1.64
CA VAL A 317 2.41 -21.42 -2.71
C VAL A 317 1.95 -22.50 -3.69
N TYR A 318 1.51 -23.66 -3.19
CA TYR A 318 1.02 -24.74 -4.04
C TYR A 318 -0.25 -24.35 -4.82
N GLU A 319 -1.12 -23.52 -4.24
CA GLU A 319 -2.27 -22.97 -4.95
C GLU A 319 -1.82 -22.12 -6.14
N LYS A 320 -0.80 -21.26 -5.95
CA LYS A 320 -0.26 -20.43 -7.04
C LYS A 320 0.47 -21.22 -8.12
N THR A 321 1.11 -22.34 -7.79
CA THR A 321 1.75 -23.20 -8.78
C THR A 321 0.77 -24.16 -9.47
N GLY A 322 -0.51 -24.15 -9.10
CA GLY A 322 -1.53 -25.05 -9.65
C GLY A 322 -1.48 -26.47 -9.10
N GLU A 323 -0.67 -26.72 -8.06
CA GLU A 323 -0.54 -28.01 -7.39
C GLU A 323 -1.66 -28.22 -6.35
N TYR A 324 -2.91 -28.14 -6.80
CA TYR A 324 -4.08 -28.07 -5.92
C TYR A 324 -4.21 -29.24 -4.94
N SER A 325 -3.81 -30.45 -5.32
CA SER A 325 -3.80 -31.61 -4.41
C SER A 325 -2.86 -31.43 -3.22
N LYS A 326 -1.68 -30.82 -3.43
CA LYS A 326 -0.73 -30.51 -2.35
C LYS A 326 -1.22 -29.33 -1.50
N ALA A 327 -1.86 -28.34 -2.13
CA ALA A 327 -2.49 -27.22 -1.44
C ALA A 327 -3.60 -27.72 -0.49
N LEU A 328 -4.51 -28.56 -0.97
CA LEU A 328 -5.56 -29.18 -0.15
C LEU A 328 -4.97 -29.99 1.01
N ALA A 329 -3.98 -30.86 0.75
CA ALA A 329 -3.38 -31.67 1.80
C ALA A 329 -2.75 -30.81 2.91
N SER A 330 -2.14 -29.68 2.57
CA SER A 330 -1.55 -28.75 3.53
C SER A 330 -2.61 -27.93 4.28
N HIS A 331 -3.65 -27.43 3.60
CA HIS A 331 -4.76 -26.74 4.26
C HIS A 331 -5.58 -27.66 5.17
N GLU A 332 -5.80 -28.91 4.79
CA GLU A 332 -6.49 -29.90 5.63
C GLU A 332 -5.68 -30.20 6.91
N LYS A 333 -4.35 -30.33 6.80
CA LYS A 333 -3.48 -30.43 7.98
C LYS A 333 -3.59 -29.20 8.89
N ALA A 334 -3.60 -27.99 8.30
CA ALA A 334 -3.80 -26.76 9.06
C ALA A 334 -5.16 -26.75 9.77
N ARG A 335 -6.23 -27.15 9.08
CA ARG A 335 -7.59 -27.26 9.63
C ARG A 335 -7.64 -28.23 10.79
N GLU A 336 -7.10 -29.43 10.64
CA GLU A 336 -7.08 -30.46 11.69
C GLU A 336 -6.35 -30.00 12.95
N ILE A 337 -5.25 -29.25 12.79
CA ILE A 337 -4.53 -28.63 13.90
C ILE A 337 -5.42 -27.61 14.62
N LEU A 338 -6.06 -26.71 13.86
CA LEU A 338 -6.93 -25.67 14.42
C LEU A 338 -8.17 -26.26 15.11
N GLU A 339 -8.78 -27.31 14.56
CA GLU A 339 -9.95 -27.98 15.15
C GLU A 339 -9.62 -28.64 16.49
N LYS A 340 -8.39 -29.12 16.66
CA LYS A 340 -7.92 -29.68 17.95
C LYS A 340 -7.54 -28.60 18.96
N ALA A 341 -7.19 -27.41 18.50
CA ALA A 341 -6.62 -26.35 19.32
C ALA A 341 -7.63 -25.31 19.78
N LEU A 342 -8.72 -25.13 19.02
CA LEU A 342 -9.61 -23.98 19.14
C LEU A 342 -11.08 -24.41 19.22
N PRO A 343 -11.95 -23.60 19.84
CA PRO A 343 -13.40 -23.80 19.80
C PRO A 343 -13.93 -23.82 18.36
N SER A 344 -15.02 -24.54 18.11
CA SER A 344 -15.60 -24.74 16.77
C SER A 344 -16.08 -23.44 16.09
N ASN A 345 -16.33 -22.39 16.85
CA ASN A 345 -16.71 -21.06 16.37
C ASN A 345 -15.52 -20.09 16.26
N HIS A 346 -14.27 -20.55 16.37
CA HIS A 346 -13.12 -19.66 16.36
C HIS A 346 -12.88 -19.04 14.96
N PRO A 347 -12.58 -17.73 14.84
CA PRO A 347 -12.38 -17.05 13.55
C PRO A 347 -11.31 -17.68 12.64
N LEU A 348 -10.25 -18.26 13.23
CA LEU A 348 -9.21 -18.98 12.46
C LEU A 348 -9.74 -20.22 11.73
N LEU A 349 -10.75 -20.91 12.27
CA LEU A 349 -11.40 -22.03 11.57
C LEU A 349 -12.20 -21.53 10.36
N ALA A 350 -12.89 -20.40 10.49
CA ALA A 350 -13.57 -19.79 9.36
C ALA A 350 -12.59 -19.43 8.23
N THR A 351 -11.44 -18.85 8.57
CA THR A 351 -10.37 -18.56 7.58
C THR A 351 -9.87 -19.85 6.92
N SER A 352 -9.68 -20.92 7.69
CA SER A 352 -9.25 -22.21 7.15
C SER A 352 -10.28 -22.82 6.18
N TYR A 353 -11.57 -22.84 6.55
CA TYR A 353 -12.62 -23.30 5.66
C TYR A 353 -12.73 -22.45 4.39
N ASN A 354 -12.65 -21.12 4.51
CA ASN A 354 -12.65 -20.23 3.34
C ASN A 354 -11.49 -20.55 2.38
N ASN A 355 -10.27 -20.76 2.89
CA ASN A 355 -9.12 -21.07 2.05
C ASN A 355 -9.27 -22.40 1.31
N ILE A 356 -9.77 -23.45 2.00
CA ILE A 356 -10.10 -24.73 1.35
C ILE A 356 -11.16 -24.54 0.26
N GLY A 357 -12.19 -23.73 0.53
CA GLY A 357 -13.22 -23.38 -0.45
C GLY A 357 -12.63 -22.72 -1.69
N MET A 358 -11.70 -21.78 -1.52
CA MET A 358 -11.00 -21.12 -2.63
C MET A 358 -10.13 -22.07 -3.46
N VAL A 359 -9.50 -23.07 -2.84
CA VAL A 359 -8.77 -24.11 -3.61
C VAL A 359 -9.74 -24.94 -4.45
N TYR A 360 -10.89 -25.37 -3.90
CA TYR A 360 -11.92 -26.06 -4.69
C TYR A 360 -12.48 -25.20 -5.82
N ASN A 361 -12.62 -23.90 -5.61
CA ASN A 361 -13.00 -22.96 -6.66
C ASN A 361 -11.99 -22.96 -7.82
N ASN A 362 -10.69 -22.92 -7.53
CA ASN A 362 -9.66 -22.94 -8.56
C ASN A 362 -9.60 -24.28 -9.32
N MET A 363 -10.07 -25.38 -8.69
CA MET A 363 -10.26 -26.68 -9.34
C MET A 363 -11.55 -26.77 -10.18
N GLY A 364 -12.43 -25.76 -10.11
CA GLY A 364 -13.75 -25.79 -10.75
C GLY A 364 -14.81 -26.60 -9.99
N GLU A 365 -14.52 -27.06 -8.77
CA GLU A 365 -15.44 -27.81 -7.92
C GLU A 365 -16.33 -26.88 -7.09
N TYR A 366 -17.14 -26.06 -7.77
CA TYR A 366 -17.87 -24.94 -7.16
C TYR A 366 -18.84 -25.35 -6.04
N SER A 367 -19.49 -26.52 -6.13
CA SER A 367 -20.40 -27.00 -5.09
C SER A 367 -19.68 -27.30 -3.77
N LYS A 368 -18.46 -27.86 -3.84
CA LYS A 368 -17.64 -28.07 -2.64
C LYS A 368 -17.14 -26.72 -2.12
N ALA A 369 -16.68 -25.86 -3.01
CA ALA A 369 -16.24 -24.51 -2.65
C ALA A 369 -17.31 -23.74 -1.86
N LEU A 370 -18.56 -23.75 -2.35
CA LEU A 370 -19.70 -23.14 -1.67
C LEU A 370 -19.92 -23.72 -0.28
N SER A 371 -19.95 -25.05 -0.13
CA SER A 371 -20.16 -25.68 1.18
C SER A 371 -19.10 -25.27 2.22
N PHE A 372 -17.85 -25.12 1.79
CA PHE A 372 -16.76 -24.66 2.65
C PHE A 372 -16.89 -23.16 3.00
N CYS A 373 -17.20 -22.30 2.02
CA CYS A 373 -17.42 -20.88 2.27
C CYS A 373 -18.68 -20.61 3.12
N GLU A 374 -19.74 -21.41 3.00
CA GLU A 374 -20.94 -21.33 3.83
C GLU A 374 -20.65 -21.68 5.30
N LYS A 375 -19.83 -22.72 5.55
CA LYS A 375 -19.34 -23.02 6.91
C LYS A 375 -18.53 -21.88 7.50
N ALA A 376 -17.65 -21.27 6.71
CA ALA A 376 -16.91 -20.08 7.14
C ALA A 376 -17.86 -18.92 7.47
N LEU A 377 -18.94 -18.77 6.70
CA LEU A 377 -19.93 -17.71 6.86
C LEU A 377 -20.71 -17.89 8.16
N GLU A 378 -21.18 -19.11 8.41
CA GLU A 378 -21.89 -19.45 9.64
C GLU A 378 -21.06 -19.12 10.89
N ILE A 379 -19.76 -19.44 10.87
CA ILE A 379 -18.85 -19.13 12.00
C ILE A 379 -18.70 -17.62 12.17
N ARG A 380 -18.50 -16.88 11.07
CA ARG A 380 -18.29 -15.42 11.11
C ARG A 380 -19.57 -14.67 11.51
N GLU A 381 -20.74 -15.09 11.04
CA GLU A 381 -22.03 -14.50 11.42
C GLU A 381 -22.36 -14.73 12.91
N LYS A 382 -21.91 -15.84 13.51
CA LYS A 382 -22.07 -16.07 14.95
C LYS A 382 -21.12 -15.26 15.83
N THR A 383 -20.00 -14.79 15.28
CA THR A 383 -18.92 -14.15 16.07
C THR A 383 -18.75 -12.66 15.82
N LEU A 384 -19.22 -12.16 14.67
CA LEU A 384 -19.03 -10.78 14.25
C LEU A 384 -20.36 -10.03 14.15
N LEU A 385 -20.29 -8.70 14.31
CA LEU A 385 -21.42 -7.83 13.98
C LEU A 385 -21.70 -7.86 12.48
N SER A 386 -22.96 -7.63 12.10
CA SER A 386 -23.43 -7.73 10.70
C SER A 386 -22.76 -6.76 9.73
N ASN A 387 -22.08 -5.73 10.24
CA ASN A 387 -21.33 -4.74 9.47
C ASN A 387 -19.81 -4.93 9.58
N HIS A 388 -19.30 -6.07 10.04
CA HIS A 388 -17.86 -6.26 10.20
C HIS A 388 -17.15 -6.46 8.84
N PRO A 389 -16.00 -5.81 8.58
CA PRO A 389 -15.25 -5.94 7.32
C PRO A 389 -14.90 -7.39 6.91
N ASP A 390 -14.54 -8.25 7.85
CA ASP A 390 -14.27 -9.68 7.57
C ASP A 390 -15.48 -10.41 6.97
N LEU A 391 -16.71 -10.03 7.33
CA LEU A 391 -17.93 -10.59 6.75
C LEU A 391 -18.07 -10.17 5.28
N ALA A 392 -17.75 -8.91 4.98
CA ALA A 392 -17.74 -8.39 3.61
C ALA A 392 -16.68 -9.08 2.74
N GLN A 393 -15.50 -9.40 3.27
CA GLN A 393 -14.49 -10.17 2.54
C GLN A 393 -15.02 -11.55 2.15
N LEU A 394 -15.73 -12.22 3.06
CA LEU A 394 -16.31 -13.52 2.78
C LEU A 394 -17.46 -13.44 1.77
N TYR A 395 -18.31 -12.42 1.85
CA TYR A 395 -19.31 -12.15 0.80
C TYR A 395 -18.66 -11.92 -0.57
N ASN A 396 -17.52 -11.22 -0.64
CA ASN A 396 -16.76 -11.10 -1.89
C ASN A 396 -16.30 -12.46 -2.41
N ASN A 397 -15.79 -13.36 -1.55
CA ASN A 397 -15.37 -14.69 -1.99
C ASN A 397 -16.55 -15.53 -2.50
N ILE A 398 -17.70 -15.49 -1.80
CA ILE A 398 -18.92 -16.18 -2.25
C ILE A 398 -19.44 -15.58 -3.56
N GLY A 399 -19.37 -14.26 -3.72
CA GLY A 399 -19.68 -13.59 -4.97
C GLY A 399 -18.81 -14.07 -6.13
N LEU A 400 -17.52 -14.31 -5.89
CA LEU A 400 -16.59 -14.87 -6.86
C LEU A 400 -16.95 -16.31 -7.26
N LEU A 401 -17.40 -17.13 -6.31
CA LEU A 401 -17.90 -18.48 -6.63
C LEU A 401 -19.08 -18.40 -7.60
N TYR A 402 -20.08 -17.56 -7.30
CA TYR A 402 -21.24 -17.38 -8.18
C TYR A 402 -20.86 -16.78 -9.53
N TYR A 403 -19.89 -15.86 -9.57
CA TYR A 403 -19.36 -15.31 -10.81
C TYR A 403 -18.73 -16.40 -11.68
N ASN A 404 -17.91 -17.29 -11.11
CA ASN A 404 -17.29 -18.41 -11.84
C ASN A 404 -18.33 -19.45 -12.30
N MET A 405 -19.41 -19.62 -11.55
CA MET A 405 -20.58 -20.42 -11.95
C MET A 405 -21.46 -19.72 -13.01
N LYS A 406 -21.13 -18.47 -13.39
CA LYS A 406 -21.90 -17.60 -14.30
C LYS A 406 -23.29 -17.22 -13.79
N ASP A 407 -23.54 -17.36 -12.49
CA ASP A 407 -24.72 -16.78 -11.82
C ASP A 407 -24.41 -15.33 -11.43
N TYR A 408 -24.35 -14.47 -12.45
CA TYR A 408 -24.02 -13.06 -12.31
C TYR A 408 -24.99 -12.31 -11.38
N SER A 409 -26.24 -12.77 -11.30
CA SER A 409 -27.27 -12.17 -10.44
C SER A 409 -26.94 -12.34 -8.95
N LYS A 410 -26.57 -13.56 -8.53
CA LYS A 410 -26.15 -13.82 -7.16
C LYS A 410 -24.78 -13.22 -6.88
N ALA A 411 -23.85 -13.30 -7.83
CA ALA A 411 -22.54 -12.66 -7.70
C ALA A 411 -22.69 -11.18 -7.37
N LEU A 412 -23.51 -10.45 -8.14
CA LEU A 412 -23.78 -9.04 -7.90
C LEU A 412 -24.41 -8.80 -6.52
N SER A 413 -25.38 -9.62 -6.10
CA SER A 413 -25.99 -9.48 -4.77
C SER A 413 -24.96 -9.59 -3.63
N PHE A 414 -24.03 -10.55 -3.72
CA PHE A 414 -23.00 -10.74 -2.69
C PHE A 414 -21.95 -9.64 -2.73
N TYR A 415 -21.50 -9.22 -3.93
CA TYR A 415 -20.56 -8.10 -4.05
C TYR A 415 -21.15 -6.77 -3.58
N GLU A 416 -22.43 -6.52 -3.83
CA GLU A 416 -23.13 -5.32 -3.34
C GLU A 416 -23.23 -5.33 -1.80
N LYS A 417 -23.55 -6.46 -1.18
CA LYS A 417 -23.51 -6.60 0.29
C LYS A 417 -22.12 -6.30 0.86
N ALA A 418 -21.07 -6.84 0.25
CA ALA A 418 -19.69 -6.56 0.64
C ALA A 418 -19.34 -5.07 0.51
N ARG A 419 -19.70 -4.47 -0.63
CA ARG A 419 -19.51 -3.04 -0.90
C ARG A 419 -20.20 -2.17 0.14
N GLU A 420 -21.47 -2.43 0.44
CA GLU A 420 -22.24 -1.63 1.41
C GLU A 420 -21.62 -1.66 2.80
N ILE A 421 -21.12 -2.82 3.24
CA ILE A 421 -20.41 -2.94 4.51
C ILE A 421 -19.13 -2.11 4.46
N PHE A 422 -18.29 -2.30 3.44
CA PHE A 422 -17.04 -1.56 3.32
C PHE A 422 -17.24 -0.04 3.19
N GLU A 423 -18.28 0.43 2.50
CA GLU A 423 -18.60 1.87 2.37
C GLU A 423 -19.00 2.48 3.72
N LYS A 424 -19.62 1.69 4.59
CA LYS A 424 -20.01 2.12 5.94
C LYS A 424 -18.87 2.07 6.95
N THR A 425 -17.93 1.14 6.79
CA THR A 425 -16.92 0.87 7.83
C THR A 425 -15.51 1.32 7.49
N LEU A 426 -15.19 1.54 6.21
CA LEU A 426 -13.83 1.84 5.77
C LEU A 426 -13.73 3.23 5.13
N PRO A 427 -12.55 3.88 5.18
CA PRO A 427 -12.31 5.12 4.44
C PRO A 427 -12.59 4.95 2.94
N SER A 428 -13.04 6.02 2.27
CA SER A 428 -13.45 5.97 0.86
C SER A 428 -12.35 5.56 -0.14
N ASN A 429 -11.09 5.59 0.29
CA ASN A 429 -9.91 5.20 -0.48
C ASN A 429 -9.33 3.83 -0.06
N HIS A 430 -10.06 3.04 0.72
CA HIS A 430 -9.56 1.76 1.22
C HIS A 430 -9.44 0.71 0.09
N PRO A 431 -8.35 -0.09 0.02
CA PRO A 431 -8.14 -1.10 -1.03
C PRO A 431 -9.28 -2.12 -1.16
N HIS A 432 -9.91 -2.55 -0.06
CA HIS A 432 -11.06 -3.46 -0.09
C HIS A 432 -12.28 -2.89 -0.85
N LEU A 433 -12.48 -1.57 -0.85
CA LEU A 433 -13.51 -0.94 -1.69
C LEU A 433 -13.16 -1.07 -3.16
N ALA A 434 -11.89 -0.85 -3.52
CA ALA A 434 -11.42 -1.05 -4.90
C ALA A 434 -11.63 -2.49 -5.37
N ILE A 435 -11.34 -3.49 -4.53
CA ILE A 435 -11.60 -4.90 -4.89
C ILE A 435 -13.08 -5.15 -5.18
N SER A 436 -13.97 -4.63 -4.32
CA SER A 436 -15.42 -4.82 -4.47
C SER A 436 -15.94 -4.14 -5.73
N TYR A 437 -15.53 -2.90 -6.00
CA TYR A 437 -15.88 -2.20 -7.23
C TYR A 437 -15.34 -2.90 -8.49
N ASN A 438 -14.10 -3.39 -8.47
CA ASN A 438 -13.52 -4.14 -9.58
C ASN A 438 -14.32 -5.41 -9.88
N ASN A 439 -14.73 -6.14 -8.84
CA ASN A 439 -15.52 -7.36 -9.01
C ASN A 439 -16.91 -7.08 -9.59
N ILE A 440 -17.59 -6.03 -9.08
CA ILE A 440 -18.86 -5.56 -9.64
C ILE A 440 -18.71 -5.14 -11.11
N ALA A 441 -17.62 -4.44 -11.45
CA ALA A 441 -17.31 -4.06 -12.82
C ALA A 441 -17.17 -5.29 -13.73
N GLY A 442 -16.46 -6.32 -13.28
CA GLY A 442 -16.31 -7.59 -14.00
C GLY A 442 -17.64 -8.31 -14.24
N VAL A 443 -18.54 -8.30 -13.25
CA VAL A 443 -19.91 -8.84 -13.42
C VAL A 443 -20.65 -8.08 -14.52
N TYR A 444 -20.68 -6.75 -14.47
CA TYR A 444 -21.36 -5.95 -15.50
C TYR A 444 -20.75 -6.11 -16.89
N ASP A 445 -19.42 -6.26 -17.00
CA ASP A 445 -18.74 -6.52 -18.27
C ASP A 445 -19.21 -7.85 -18.89
N ASN A 446 -19.30 -8.92 -18.08
CA ASN A 446 -19.80 -10.22 -18.54
C ASN A 446 -21.31 -10.19 -18.89
N MET A 447 -22.08 -9.34 -18.23
CA MET A 447 -23.48 -9.07 -18.56
C MET A 447 -23.63 -8.15 -19.79
N LYS A 448 -22.53 -7.67 -20.37
CA LYS A 448 -22.47 -6.71 -21.49
C LYS A 448 -23.05 -5.33 -21.16
N GLU A 449 -23.13 -5.00 -19.87
CA GLU A 449 -23.53 -3.68 -19.37
C GLU A 449 -22.30 -2.77 -19.27
N TYR A 450 -21.64 -2.54 -20.40
CA TYR A 450 -20.31 -1.92 -20.47
C TYR A 450 -20.23 -0.53 -19.82
N SER A 451 -21.29 0.29 -19.94
CA SER A 451 -21.33 1.62 -19.31
C SER A 451 -21.29 1.55 -17.78
N LYS A 452 -21.95 0.55 -17.18
CA LYS A 452 -21.89 0.33 -15.72
C LYS A 452 -20.53 -0.23 -15.32
N ALA A 453 -20.01 -1.20 -16.09
CA ALA A 453 -18.67 -1.75 -15.86
C ALA A 453 -17.60 -0.64 -15.84
N LEU A 454 -17.63 0.27 -16.81
CA LEU A 454 -16.70 1.38 -16.90
C LEU A 454 -16.76 2.29 -15.67
N LEU A 455 -17.97 2.66 -15.21
CA LEU A 455 -18.17 3.49 -14.02
C LEU A 455 -17.50 2.86 -12.78
N PHE A 456 -17.64 1.55 -12.60
CA PHE A 456 -17.06 0.85 -11.45
C PHE A 456 -15.55 0.64 -11.58
N TYR A 457 -15.03 0.40 -12.79
CA TYR A 457 -13.58 0.39 -13.02
C TYR A 457 -12.94 1.77 -12.79
N GLU A 458 -13.60 2.86 -13.19
CA GLU A 458 -13.12 4.23 -12.94
C GLU A 458 -13.03 4.53 -11.43
N LYS A 459 -14.04 4.13 -10.65
CA LYS A 459 -13.98 4.23 -9.18
C LYS A 459 -12.81 3.44 -8.61
N THR A 460 -12.62 2.21 -9.08
CA THR A 460 -11.48 1.36 -8.69
C THR A 460 -10.15 2.05 -8.99
N LEU A 461 -10.03 2.64 -10.18
CA LEU A 461 -8.82 3.31 -10.65
C LEU A 461 -8.49 4.52 -9.77
N GLN A 462 -9.48 5.35 -9.46
CA GLN A 462 -9.31 6.50 -8.57
C GLN A 462 -8.83 6.11 -7.18
N ILE A 463 -9.34 5.01 -6.62
CA ILE A 463 -8.92 4.52 -5.31
C ILE A 463 -7.48 4.01 -5.38
N ARG A 464 -7.17 3.13 -6.34
CA ARG A 464 -5.83 2.54 -6.46
C ARG A 464 -4.76 3.57 -6.78
N GLN A 465 -5.04 4.57 -7.63
CA GLN A 465 -4.09 5.64 -7.94
C GLN A 465 -3.75 6.53 -6.73
N LYS A 466 -4.69 6.68 -5.79
CA LYS A 466 -4.44 7.40 -4.53
C LYS A 466 -3.67 6.56 -3.51
N ALA A 467 -3.87 5.24 -3.52
CA ALA A 467 -3.32 4.34 -2.52
C ALA A 467 -1.96 3.75 -2.90
N LEU A 468 -1.62 3.67 -4.19
CA LEU A 468 -0.49 2.91 -4.70
C LEU A 468 0.41 3.76 -5.61
N PRO A 469 1.74 3.49 -5.62
CA PRO A 469 2.66 4.08 -6.59
C PRO A 469 2.23 3.81 -8.04
N SER A 470 2.56 4.72 -8.97
CA SER A 470 2.13 4.64 -10.37
C SER A 470 2.60 3.39 -11.12
N ASN A 471 3.66 2.74 -10.64
CA ASN A 471 4.23 1.50 -11.18
C ASN A 471 3.79 0.24 -10.40
N HIS A 472 2.75 0.31 -9.58
CA HIS A 472 2.31 -0.83 -8.79
C HIS A 472 1.60 -1.90 -9.66
N PRO A 473 1.91 -3.21 -9.49
CA PRO A 473 1.29 -4.28 -10.28
C PRO A 473 -0.25 -4.32 -10.25
N GLU A 474 -0.88 -3.94 -9.13
CA GLU A 474 -2.35 -3.89 -9.05
C GLU A 474 -2.99 -2.81 -9.94
N LEU A 475 -2.27 -1.71 -10.23
CA LEU A 475 -2.73 -0.73 -11.21
C LEU A 475 -2.66 -1.30 -12.62
N ALA A 476 -1.59 -2.04 -12.93
CA ALA A 476 -1.45 -2.72 -14.21
C ALA A 476 -2.54 -3.78 -14.44
N GLN A 477 -2.88 -4.56 -13.42
CA GLN A 477 -4.00 -5.52 -13.51
C GLN A 477 -5.32 -4.80 -13.82
N LEU A 478 -5.58 -3.66 -13.18
CA LEU A 478 -6.78 -2.88 -13.44
C LEU A 478 -6.77 -2.29 -14.86
N TYR A 479 -5.64 -1.80 -15.35
CA TYR A 479 -5.52 -1.35 -16.73
C TYR A 479 -5.79 -2.51 -17.71
N ASN A 480 -5.32 -3.72 -17.43
CA ASN A 480 -5.70 -4.89 -18.23
C ASN A 480 -7.20 -5.17 -18.24
N ASN A 481 -7.87 -5.07 -17.08
CA ASN A 481 -9.32 -5.26 -17.01
C ASN A 481 -10.08 -4.19 -17.80
N ILE A 482 -9.65 -2.93 -17.72
CA ILE A 482 -10.22 -1.82 -18.50
C ILE A 482 -9.93 -2.00 -20.00
N GLY A 483 -8.74 -2.46 -20.36
CA GLY A 483 -8.39 -2.78 -21.75
C GLY A 483 -9.28 -3.88 -22.32
N LEU A 484 -9.54 -4.93 -21.53
CA LEU A 484 -10.44 -6.01 -21.90
C LEU A 484 -11.89 -5.52 -22.08
N LEU A 485 -12.36 -4.62 -21.21
CA LEU A 485 -13.66 -3.98 -21.36
C LEU A 485 -13.76 -3.21 -22.70
N TYR A 486 -12.75 -2.40 -23.03
CA TYR A 486 -12.73 -1.68 -24.31
C TYR A 486 -12.63 -2.62 -25.52
N TYR A 487 -11.90 -3.73 -25.39
CA TYR A 487 -11.87 -4.80 -26.39
C TYR A 487 -13.28 -5.39 -26.61
N ASN A 488 -14.01 -5.69 -25.53
CA ASN A 488 -15.39 -6.18 -25.60
C ASN A 488 -16.35 -5.15 -26.23
N MET A 489 -16.09 -3.86 -26.02
CA MET A 489 -16.81 -2.75 -26.67
C MET A 489 -16.40 -2.51 -28.13
N MET A 490 -15.42 -3.26 -28.65
CA MET A 490 -14.80 -3.09 -29.97
C MET A 490 -14.06 -1.75 -30.16
N ASP A 491 -13.73 -1.04 -29.07
CA ASP A 491 -12.85 0.13 -29.10
C ASP A 491 -11.39 -0.33 -28.96
N TYR A 492 -10.89 -0.95 -30.02
CA TYR A 492 -9.55 -1.53 -30.07
C TYR A 492 -8.44 -0.50 -29.81
N SER A 493 -8.68 0.77 -30.14
CA SER A 493 -7.71 1.86 -29.91
C SER A 493 -7.47 2.10 -28.42
N LYS A 494 -8.54 2.17 -27.62
CA LYS A 494 -8.42 2.31 -26.17
C LYS A 494 -8.00 1.00 -25.51
N ALA A 495 -8.43 -0.14 -26.04
CA ALA A 495 -7.99 -1.45 -25.56
C ALA A 495 -6.45 -1.55 -25.60
N LEU A 496 -5.82 -1.22 -26.74
CA LEU A 496 -4.37 -1.16 -26.86
C LEU A 496 -3.74 -0.21 -25.86
N LEU A 497 -4.23 1.03 -25.77
CA LEU A 497 -3.69 2.03 -24.84
C LEU A 497 -3.63 1.52 -23.39
N PHE A 498 -4.69 0.86 -22.92
CA PHE A 498 -4.75 0.34 -21.56
C PHE A 498 -3.88 -0.91 -21.37
N HIS A 499 -3.87 -1.84 -22.34
CA HIS A 499 -3.02 -3.02 -22.27
C HIS A 499 -1.53 -2.68 -22.36
N GLU A 500 -1.13 -1.72 -23.18
CA GLU A 500 0.26 -1.25 -23.30
C GLU A 500 0.74 -0.59 -21.99
N ARG A 501 -0.12 0.22 -21.34
CA ARG A 501 0.18 0.75 -20.00
C ARG A 501 0.35 -0.34 -18.95
N ALA A 502 -0.49 -1.38 -19.01
CA ALA A 502 -0.34 -2.53 -18.12
C ALA A 502 0.97 -3.27 -18.38
N GLN A 503 1.30 -3.51 -19.65
CA GLN A 503 2.55 -4.14 -20.08
C GLN A 503 3.78 -3.38 -19.57
N GLU A 504 3.84 -2.06 -19.77
CA GLU A 504 4.97 -1.22 -19.35
C GLU A 504 5.23 -1.33 -17.83
N ILE A 505 4.16 -1.32 -17.02
CA ILE A 505 4.28 -1.48 -15.58
C ILE A 505 4.73 -2.90 -15.23
N PHE A 506 4.18 -3.93 -15.88
CA PHE A 506 4.58 -5.31 -15.62
C PHE A 506 6.03 -5.59 -16.03
N GLU A 507 6.53 -5.05 -17.13
CA GLU A 507 7.95 -5.17 -17.53
C GLU A 507 8.89 -4.59 -16.47
N LYS A 508 8.53 -3.44 -15.88
CA LYS A 508 9.32 -2.78 -14.83
C LYS A 508 9.27 -3.50 -13.47
N THR A 509 8.32 -4.43 -13.28
CA THR A 509 8.09 -5.13 -11.99
C THR A 509 8.50 -6.62 -12.04
N LEU A 510 9.21 -7.04 -13.10
CA LEU A 510 9.78 -8.38 -13.19
C LEU A 510 10.76 -8.67 -12.03
N PRO A 511 10.81 -9.92 -11.51
CA PRO A 511 10.17 -11.15 -12.01
C PRO A 511 8.73 -11.41 -11.51
N SER A 512 8.22 -10.62 -10.55
CA SER A 512 6.93 -10.86 -9.86
C SER A 512 5.69 -10.84 -10.76
N SER A 513 5.80 -10.22 -11.93
CA SER A 513 4.70 -9.92 -12.85
C SER A 513 4.62 -10.84 -14.07
N ARG A 514 5.50 -11.86 -14.21
CA ARG A 514 5.62 -12.65 -15.46
C ARG A 514 4.29 -13.23 -15.97
N HIS A 515 3.47 -13.79 -15.08
CA HIS A 515 2.16 -14.33 -15.50
C HIS A 515 1.25 -13.21 -16.03
N HIS A 516 1.15 -12.09 -15.31
CA HIS A 516 0.30 -10.97 -15.73
C HIS A 516 0.84 -10.29 -16.99
N LEU A 517 2.17 -10.24 -17.16
CA LEU A 517 2.82 -9.74 -18.37
C LEU A 517 2.44 -10.60 -19.58
N ALA A 518 2.50 -11.92 -19.45
CA ALA A 518 2.05 -12.83 -20.50
C ALA A 518 0.58 -12.60 -20.86
N THR A 519 -0.28 -12.36 -19.87
CA THR A 519 -1.69 -12.00 -20.09
C THR A 519 -1.82 -10.67 -20.85
N SER A 520 -1.02 -9.65 -20.53
CA SER A 520 -1.00 -8.39 -21.30
C SER A 520 -0.60 -8.63 -22.76
N TYR A 521 0.49 -9.34 -23.01
CA TYR A 521 0.93 -9.68 -24.37
C TYR A 521 -0.14 -10.43 -25.15
N TYR A 522 -0.77 -11.43 -24.51
CA TYR A 522 -1.86 -12.18 -25.12
C TYR A 522 -3.05 -11.28 -25.48
N ASN A 523 -3.49 -10.42 -24.56
CA ASN A 523 -4.60 -9.50 -24.81
C ASN A 523 -4.30 -8.50 -25.93
N ILE A 524 -3.07 -7.97 -25.99
CA ILE A 524 -2.63 -7.10 -27.10
C ILE A 524 -2.67 -7.85 -28.43
N GLY A 525 -2.19 -9.10 -28.45
CA GLY A 525 -2.28 -9.98 -29.62
C GLY A 525 -3.72 -10.24 -30.06
N LEU A 526 -4.65 -10.47 -29.13
CA LEU A 526 -6.08 -10.60 -29.43
C LEU A 526 -6.65 -9.32 -30.08
N VAL A 527 -6.26 -8.14 -29.60
CA VAL A 527 -6.70 -6.87 -30.19
C VAL A 527 -6.19 -6.76 -31.64
N TYR A 528 -4.90 -7.02 -31.88
CA TYR A 528 -4.34 -6.99 -33.24
C TYR A 528 -4.96 -8.05 -34.16
N CYS A 529 -5.33 -9.21 -33.63
CA CYS A 529 -5.98 -10.28 -34.38
C CYS A 529 -7.34 -9.80 -34.93
N ASN A 530 -8.11 -9.10 -34.09
CA ASN A 530 -9.41 -8.52 -34.49
C ASN A 530 -9.25 -7.34 -35.45
N MET A 531 -8.15 -6.58 -35.35
CA MET A 531 -7.76 -5.57 -36.33
C MET A 531 -7.20 -6.15 -37.63
N LYS A 532 -7.05 -7.48 -37.73
CA LYS A 532 -6.45 -8.22 -38.87
C LYS A 532 -4.97 -7.92 -39.12
N ASP A 533 -4.25 -7.40 -38.13
CA ASP A 533 -2.80 -7.28 -38.16
C ASP A 533 -2.18 -8.59 -37.65
N TYR A 534 -2.17 -9.61 -38.51
CA TYR A 534 -1.69 -10.95 -38.15
C TYR A 534 -0.18 -10.98 -37.85
N SER A 535 0.59 -10.05 -38.43
CA SER A 535 2.03 -9.89 -38.19
C SER A 535 2.29 -9.53 -36.73
N LYS A 536 1.60 -8.49 -36.22
CA LYS A 536 1.70 -8.11 -34.81
C LYS A 536 1.05 -9.14 -33.90
N THR A 537 -0.08 -9.71 -34.30
CA THR A 537 -0.71 -10.81 -33.54
C THR A 537 0.29 -11.91 -33.23
N LEU A 538 1.02 -12.35 -34.27
CA LEU A 538 2.02 -13.40 -34.14
C LEU A 538 3.14 -12.99 -33.16
N LEU A 539 3.69 -11.78 -33.32
CA LEU A 539 4.73 -11.25 -32.44
C LEU A 539 4.31 -11.26 -30.96
N TYR A 540 3.13 -10.71 -30.66
CA TYR A 540 2.64 -10.61 -29.28
C TYR A 540 2.28 -11.99 -28.70
N HIS A 541 1.71 -12.89 -29.49
CA HIS A 541 1.44 -14.27 -29.03
C HIS A 541 2.72 -15.07 -28.79
N GLU A 542 3.76 -14.90 -29.63
CA GLU A 542 5.06 -15.55 -29.43
C GLU A 542 5.75 -15.05 -28.15
N HIS A 543 5.72 -13.74 -27.86
CA HIS A 543 6.20 -13.20 -26.58
C HIS A 543 5.41 -13.73 -25.37
N ALA A 544 4.08 -13.78 -25.46
CA ALA A 544 3.27 -14.37 -24.39
C ALA A 544 3.64 -15.85 -24.16
N LEU A 545 3.88 -16.60 -25.24
CA LEU A 545 4.24 -18.02 -25.17
C LEU A 545 5.63 -18.22 -24.53
N GLU A 546 6.62 -17.43 -24.92
CA GLU A 546 7.96 -17.46 -24.36
C GLU A 546 7.93 -17.23 -22.84
N ILE A 547 7.17 -16.23 -22.40
CA ILE A 547 7.01 -15.94 -20.97
C ILE A 547 6.32 -17.11 -20.28
N LEU A 548 5.18 -17.63 -20.79
CA LEU A 548 4.46 -18.75 -20.18
C LEU A 548 5.32 -20.01 -20.08
N GLN A 549 6.12 -20.32 -21.10
CA GLN A 549 7.04 -21.46 -21.09
C GLN A 549 8.13 -21.32 -20.03
N SER A 550 8.49 -20.09 -19.64
CA SER A 550 9.47 -19.85 -18.57
C SER A 550 8.90 -20.02 -17.16
N ILE A 551 7.57 -20.06 -16.99
CA ILE A 551 6.91 -20.08 -15.67
C ILE A 551 5.99 -21.27 -15.43
N LEU A 552 5.52 -21.95 -16.48
CA LEU A 552 4.55 -23.05 -16.39
C LEU A 552 5.11 -24.33 -17.02
N PRO A 553 4.67 -25.51 -16.55
CA PRO A 553 5.06 -26.77 -17.17
C PRO A 553 4.56 -26.84 -18.62
N PRO A 554 5.28 -27.49 -19.55
CA PRO A 554 4.96 -27.51 -20.97
C PRO A 554 3.56 -28.05 -21.34
N ILE A 555 2.94 -28.81 -20.44
CA ILE A 555 1.63 -29.46 -20.60
C ILE A 555 0.48 -28.52 -20.18
N HIS A 556 0.78 -27.33 -19.65
CA HIS A 556 -0.23 -26.39 -19.15
C HIS A 556 -1.20 -25.96 -20.27
N LEU A 557 -2.50 -25.92 -19.95
CA LEU A 557 -3.58 -25.66 -20.92
C LEU A 557 -3.36 -24.35 -21.69
N HIS A 558 -3.02 -23.25 -21.00
CA HIS A 558 -2.73 -21.97 -21.63
C HIS A 558 -1.58 -22.00 -22.66
N ILE A 559 -0.55 -22.82 -22.46
CA ILE A 559 0.53 -22.99 -23.45
C ILE A 559 0.00 -23.70 -24.70
N LYS A 560 -0.86 -24.70 -24.50
CA LYS A 560 -1.48 -25.44 -25.61
C LYS A 560 -2.39 -24.55 -26.45
N ASP A 561 -3.30 -23.84 -25.80
CA ASP A 561 -4.27 -22.95 -26.47
C ASP A 561 -3.55 -21.83 -27.23
N LEU A 562 -2.49 -21.27 -26.63
CA LEU A 562 -1.70 -20.22 -27.27
C LEU A 562 -0.90 -20.73 -28.48
N LYS A 563 -0.35 -21.95 -28.41
CA LYS A 563 0.31 -22.58 -29.57
C LYS A 563 -0.67 -22.81 -30.73
N GLU A 564 -1.87 -23.29 -30.44
CA GLU A 564 -2.92 -23.47 -31.46
C GLU A 564 -3.35 -22.14 -32.08
N SER A 565 -3.47 -21.09 -31.26
CA SER A 565 -3.72 -19.73 -31.73
C SER A 565 -2.61 -19.23 -32.66
N ILE A 566 -1.34 -19.44 -32.29
CA ILE A 566 -0.17 -19.08 -33.12
C ILE A 566 -0.20 -19.82 -34.46
N GLU A 567 -0.45 -21.14 -34.46
CA GLU A 567 -0.57 -21.90 -35.71
C GLU A 567 -1.71 -21.40 -36.61
N THR A 568 -2.84 -21.05 -36.01
CA THR A 568 -3.99 -20.49 -36.74
C THR A 568 -3.65 -19.15 -37.38
N VAL A 569 -2.92 -18.28 -36.69
CA VAL A 569 -2.46 -16.98 -37.21
C VAL A 569 -1.42 -17.20 -38.31
N LYS A 570 -0.49 -18.15 -38.15
CA LYS A 570 0.50 -18.52 -39.19
C LYS A 570 -0.14 -19.03 -40.48
N ARG A 571 -1.31 -19.67 -40.42
CA ARG A 571 -2.07 -20.09 -41.61
C ARG A 571 -2.79 -18.93 -42.32
N LYS A 572 -2.99 -17.80 -41.64
CA LYS A 572 -3.67 -16.60 -42.19
C LYS A 572 -2.70 -15.58 -42.78
N LEU A 573 -1.43 -15.62 -42.36
CA LEU A 573 -0.30 -14.95 -43.00
C LEU A 573 0.11 -15.72 -44.27
#